data_AF-A0A2E8VLF9-F1
#
_entry.id   AF-A0A2E8VLF9-F1
#
_cell.length_a   1.000
_cell.length_b   1.000
_cell.length_c   1.000
_cell.angle_alpha   90.00
_cell.angle_beta   90.00
_cell.angle_gamma   90.00
#
_symmetry.space_group_name_H-M   'P 1'
#
loop_
_entity.id
_entity.type
_entity.pdbx_description
1 polymer ?
#
loop_
_entity_poly.entity_id
_entity_poly.type
_entity_poly.pdbx_seq_one_letter_code
_entity_poly.pdbx_strand_id
1 'polypeptide(L)'
;MRSPPVADDNTAFTVKLAQSGQSIEVPAGGTILFSLLEAGIEVPFSCGHGICGTCETEVVEGRPDHRDFILTDEEKAENKTIMICCSRSRTDELVLDI
;
A
#
# COMPACT_ATOMS: atom_id res chain seq x y z
N MET A 1 12.96 -14.56 22.98
CA MET A 1 13.10 -13.28 22.27
C MET A 1 12.00 -13.25 21.22
N ARG A 2 10.95 -12.44 21.41
CA ARG A 2 9.89 -12.27 20.40
C ARG A 2 10.39 -11.20 19.43
N SER A 3 10.70 -11.58 18.19
CA SER A 3 10.90 -10.59 17.12
C SER A 3 9.61 -9.78 16.96
N PRO A 4 9.69 -8.47 16.69
CA PRO A 4 8.52 -7.72 16.26
C PRO A 4 7.98 -8.39 14.98
N PRO A 5 6.65 -8.45 14.78
CA PRO A 5 6.10 -9.01 13.55
C PRO A 5 6.63 -8.19 12.39
N VAL A 6 7.52 -8.78 11.59
CA VAL A 6 7.79 -8.28 10.25
C VAL A 6 6.55 -8.65 9.46
N ALA A 7 5.87 -7.68 8.85
CA ALA A 7 4.71 -7.95 8.02
C ALA A 7 5.13 -8.85 6.84
N ASP A 8 4.97 -10.15 7.03
CA ASP A 8 5.09 -11.16 6.00
C ASP A 8 3.87 -11.02 5.05
N ASP A 9 3.95 -11.63 3.87
CA ASP A 9 2.82 -11.76 2.92
C ASP A 9 1.49 -12.27 3.54
N ASN A 10 1.58 -12.83 4.75
CA ASN A 10 0.48 -13.42 5.50
C ASN A 10 -0.17 -12.49 6.55
N THR A 11 0.20 -11.21 6.63
CA THR A 11 -0.45 -10.29 7.59
C THR A 11 -1.41 -9.35 6.91
N ALA A 12 -2.63 -9.29 7.45
CA ALA A 12 -3.59 -8.23 7.14
C ALA A 12 -3.10 -6.90 7.73
N PHE A 13 -3.48 -5.80 7.11
CA PHE A 13 -3.18 -4.44 7.58
C PHE A 13 -4.31 -3.50 7.21
N THR A 14 -4.35 -2.33 7.83
CA THR A 14 -5.39 -1.32 7.58
C THR A 14 -4.82 -0.19 6.74
N VAL A 15 -5.57 0.20 5.71
CA VAL A 15 -5.29 1.39 4.89
C VAL A 15 -6.28 2.47 5.23
N LYS A 16 -5.79 3.61 5.71
CA LYS A 16 -6.62 4.77 6.01
C LYS A 16 -6.50 5.80 4.90
N LEU A 17 -7.64 6.26 4.41
CA LEU A 17 -7.76 7.32 3.43
C LEU A 17 -7.75 8.67 4.15
N ALA A 18 -6.75 9.51 3.87
CA ALA A 18 -6.59 10.80 4.53
C ALA A 18 -7.69 11.79 4.15
N GLN A 19 -8.19 11.76 2.91
CA GLN A 19 -9.18 12.73 2.43
C GLN A 19 -10.59 12.38 2.92
N SER A 20 -10.95 11.10 2.90
CA SER A 20 -12.28 10.63 3.33
C SER A 20 -12.34 10.23 4.81
N GLY A 21 -11.21 9.96 5.46
CA GLY A 21 -11.13 9.40 6.81
C GLY A 21 -11.54 7.93 6.90
N GLN A 22 -11.87 7.29 5.77
CA GLN A 22 -12.29 5.90 5.73
C GLN A 22 -11.11 4.96 5.99
N SER A 23 -11.37 3.82 6.62
CA SER A 23 -10.35 2.79 6.88
C SER A 23 -10.77 1.49 6.19
N ILE A 24 -9.87 0.94 5.40
CA ILE A 24 -10.07 -0.26 4.59
C ILE A 24 -9.12 -1.34 5.08
N GLU A 25 -9.67 -2.51 5.39
CA GLU A 25 -8.86 -3.67 5.75
C GLU A 25 -8.35 -4.36 4.49
N VAL A 26 -7.03 -4.55 4.41
CA VAL A 26 -6.38 -5.33 3.36
C VAL A 26 -6.05 -6.70 3.93
N PRO A 27 -6.68 -7.78 3.44
CA PRO A 27 -6.45 -9.12 3.97
C PRO A 27 -5.05 -9.63 3.65
N ALA A 28 -4.63 -10.67 4.38
CA ALA A 28 -3.44 -11.45 4.05
C ALA A 28 -3.51 -11.93 2.59
N GLY A 29 -2.46 -11.72 1.80
CA GLY A 29 -2.43 -12.05 0.37
C GLY A 29 -3.25 -11.14 -0.56
N GLY A 30 -4.07 -10.22 -0.04
CA GLY A 30 -4.81 -9.22 -0.84
C GLY A 30 -3.96 -8.00 -1.19
N THR A 31 -4.38 -7.19 -2.17
CA THR A 31 -3.66 -5.94 -2.50
C THR A 31 -4.46 -4.71 -2.11
N ILE A 32 -3.77 -3.61 -1.85
CA ILE A 32 -4.39 -2.32 -1.50
C ILE A 32 -5.37 -1.91 -2.62
N LEU A 33 -4.94 -2.03 -3.88
CA LEU A 33 -5.76 -1.72 -5.05
C LEU A 33 -7.10 -2.47 -5.02
N PHE A 34 -7.10 -3.80 -4.86
CA PHE A 34 -8.35 -4.56 -4.86
C PHE A 34 -9.24 -4.21 -3.68
N SER A 35 -8.67 -4.05 -2.48
CA SER A 35 -9.45 -3.67 -1.30
C SER A 35 -10.10 -2.28 -1.43
N LEU A 36 -9.42 -1.33 -2.08
CA LEU A 36 -10.00 -0.01 -2.39
C LEU A 36 -11.14 -0.13 -3.41
N LEU A 37 -10.96 -0.92 -4.47
CA LEU A 37 -12.00 -1.14 -5.49
C LEU A 37 -13.23 -1.85 -4.92
N GLU A 38 -13.05 -2.86 -4.06
CA GLU A 38 -14.14 -3.55 -3.37
C GLU A 38 -14.91 -2.62 -2.42
N ALA A 39 -14.23 -1.64 -1.83
CA ALA A 39 -14.84 -0.59 -1.05
C ALA A 39 -15.51 0.53 -1.88
N GLY A 40 -15.45 0.44 -3.22
CA GLY A 40 -16.03 1.42 -4.14
C GLY A 40 -15.19 2.69 -4.30
N ILE A 41 -13.91 2.66 -3.93
CA ILE A 41 -12.99 3.78 -4.08
C ILE A 41 -12.30 3.66 -5.45
N GLU A 42 -12.52 4.67 -6.30
CA GLU A 42 -11.88 4.75 -7.61
C GLU A 42 -10.46 5.31 -7.47
N VAL A 43 -9.48 4.51 -7.90
CA VAL A 43 -8.07 4.89 -7.95
C VAL A 43 -7.50 4.65 -9.34
N PRO A 44 -6.54 5.47 -9.80
CA PRO A 44 -5.93 5.25 -11.10
C PRO A 44 -5.13 3.94 -11.10
N PHE A 45 -5.44 3.02 -12.01
CA PHE A 45 -4.63 1.82 -12.23
C PHE A 45 -4.67 1.39 -13.70
N SER A 46 -3.68 0.62 -14.13
CA SER A 46 -3.59 0.12 -15.52
C SER A 46 -3.05 -1.32 -15.56
N CYS A 47 -1.79 -1.55 -15.22
CA CYS A 47 -1.20 -2.88 -15.37
C CYS A 47 -1.54 -3.85 -14.23
N GLY A 48 -1.70 -3.39 -12.99
CA GLY A 48 -1.90 -4.25 -11.82
C GLY A 48 -0.66 -5.03 -11.34
N HIS A 49 0.50 -4.87 -11.98
CA HIS A 49 1.69 -5.70 -11.75
C HIS A 49 2.95 -4.91 -11.35
N GLY A 50 2.83 -3.62 -11.01
CA GLY A 50 3.97 -2.82 -10.53
C GLY A 50 4.99 -2.42 -11.59
N ILE A 51 4.56 -2.33 -12.86
CA ILE A 51 5.43 -2.04 -14.03
C ILE A 51 5.05 -0.78 -14.82
N CYS A 52 3.92 -0.13 -14.53
CA CYS A 52 3.45 1.03 -15.29
C CYS A 52 3.40 2.35 -14.52
N GLY A 53 3.49 2.32 -13.18
CA GLY A 53 3.45 3.54 -12.35
C GLY A 53 2.09 4.23 -12.20
N THR A 54 1.04 3.76 -12.87
CA THR A 54 -0.28 4.46 -12.87
C THR A 54 -0.95 4.48 -11.50
N CYS A 55 -0.72 3.46 -10.69
CA CYS A 55 -1.29 3.33 -9.35
C CYS A 55 -0.35 3.85 -8.26
N GLU A 56 0.45 4.86 -8.58
CA GLU A 56 1.24 5.57 -7.59
C GLU A 56 0.30 6.35 -6.67
N THR A 57 0.56 6.31 -5.38
CA THR A 57 -0.24 6.99 -4.36
C THR A 57 0.68 7.53 -3.28
N GLU A 58 0.40 8.74 -2.82
CA GLU A 58 1.17 9.37 -1.73
C GLU A 58 0.85 8.72 -0.38
N VAL A 59 1.90 8.52 0.41
CA VAL A 59 1.86 7.93 1.76
C VAL A 59 2.03 9.05 2.76
N VAL A 60 1.01 9.24 3.59
CA VAL A 60 0.99 10.26 4.65
C VAL A 60 1.64 9.71 5.92
N GLU A 61 1.40 8.44 6.24
CA GLU A 61 1.92 7.80 7.45
C GLU A 61 2.05 6.28 7.25
N GLY A 62 3.01 5.66 7.95
CA GLY A 62 3.29 4.22 7.89
C GLY A 62 4.52 3.89 7.05
N ARG A 63 4.82 2.59 6.91
CA ARG A 63 5.98 2.12 6.14
C ARG A 63 5.52 1.16 5.04
N PRO A 64 5.51 1.59 3.77
CA PRO A 64 5.31 0.72 2.63
C PRO A 64 6.26 -0.48 2.58
N ASP A 65 5.74 -1.62 2.11
CA ASP A 65 6.54 -2.72 1.59
C ASP A 65 6.53 -2.64 0.05
N HIS A 66 7.52 -1.95 -0.48
CA HIS A 66 7.67 -1.71 -1.91
C HIS A 66 8.01 -2.99 -2.67
N ARG A 67 7.18 -3.33 -3.66
CA ARG A 67 7.34 -4.51 -4.52
C ARG A 67 7.27 -4.18 -6.01
N ASP A 68 7.25 -2.90 -6.32
CA ASP A 68 7.30 -2.39 -7.66
C ASP A 68 8.72 -2.32 -8.22
N PHE A 69 8.80 -2.23 -9.55
CA PHE A 69 10.05 -2.09 -10.28
C PHE A 69 10.25 -0.66 -10.81
N ILE A 70 9.45 0.30 -10.32
CA ILE A 70 9.42 1.68 -10.83
C ILE A 70 10.25 2.60 -9.94
N LEU A 71 10.00 2.54 -8.63
CA LEU A 71 10.70 3.37 -7.67
C LEU A 71 12.13 2.87 -7.46
N THR A 72 13.06 3.80 -7.46
CA THR A 72 14.45 3.58 -7.08
C THR A 72 14.57 3.23 -5.59
N ASP A 73 15.70 2.67 -5.17
CA ASP A 73 15.92 2.34 -3.76
C ASP A 73 15.90 3.59 -2.86
N GLU A 74 16.29 4.75 -3.40
CA GLU A 74 16.25 6.05 -2.72
C GLU A 74 14.81 6.49 -2.50
N GLU A 75 13.97 6.46 -3.54
CA GLU A 75 12.53 6.79 -3.43
C GLU A 75 11.79 5.83 -2.49
N LYS A 76 12.11 4.53 -2.56
CA LYS A 76 11.57 3.51 -1.63
C LYS A 76 12.00 3.76 -0.19
N ALA A 77 13.19 4.28 0.04
CA ALA A 77 13.66 4.63 1.38
C ALA A 77 12.97 5.89 1.94
N GLU A 78 12.51 6.80 1.07
CA GLU A 78 11.77 7.99 1.48
C GLU A 78 10.36 7.68 1.97
N ASN A 79 9.75 6.56 1.55
CA ASN A 79 8.39 6.14 1.91
C ASN A 79 7.32 7.21 1.62
N LYS A 80 7.55 8.08 0.62
CA LYS A 80 6.61 9.16 0.27
C LYS A 80 5.48 8.70 -0.64
N THR A 81 5.73 7.73 -1.49
CA THR A 81 4.72 7.18 -2.41
C THR A 81 4.77 5.66 -2.41
N ILE A 82 3.73 5.02 -2.92
CA ILE A 82 3.60 3.58 -2.99
C ILE A 82 2.81 3.17 -4.24
N MET A 83 3.19 2.04 -4.85
CA MET A 83 2.42 1.41 -5.91
C MET A 83 1.39 0.44 -5.33
N ILE A 84 0.14 0.88 -5.19
CA ILE A 84 -0.93 0.15 -4.47
C ILE A 84 -1.36 -1.18 -5.12
N CYS A 85 -0.97 -1.44 -6.37
CA CYS A 85 -1.34 -2.67 -7.08
C CYS A 85 -0.58 -3.92 -6.63
N CYS A 86 0.67 -3.76 -6.18
CA CYS A 86 1.54 -4.89 -5.83
C CYS A 86 2.24 -4.71 -4.47
N SER A 87 2.38 -3.46 -3.99
CA SER A 87 3.03 -3.17 -2.73
C SER A 87 2.08 -3.36 -1.55
N ARG A 88 2.65 -3.60 -0.37
CA ARG A 88 1.92 -3.81 0.89
C ARG A 88 2.37 -2.81 1.95
N SER A 89 2.02 -3.07 3.21
CA SER A 89 2.52 -2.32 4.37
C SER A 89 3.42 -3.20 5.24
N ARG A 90 4.50 -2.61 5.77
CA ARG A 90 5.35 -3.16 6.84
C ARG A 90 4.81 -2.86 8.24
N THR A 91 3.82 -1.98 8.33
CA THR A 91 3.14 -1.57 9.56
C THR A 91 1.68 -2.03 9.55
N ASP A 92 1.09 -2.18 10.73
CA ASP A 92 -0.32 -2.60 10.87
C ASP A 92 -1.30 -1.57 10.26
N GLU A 93 -0.90 -0.30 10.18
CA GLU A 93 -1.65 0.80 9.58
C GLU A 93 -0.78 1.54 8.55
N LEU A 94 -1.38 1.92 7.42
CA LEU A 94 -0.82 2.75 6.37
C LEU A 94 -1.82 3.84 5.99
N VAL A 95 -1.41 5.10 6.02
CA VAL A 95 -2.28 6.24 5.66
C VAL A 95 -1.89 6.74 4.28
N LEU A 96 -2.86 6.81 3.36
CA LEU A 96 -2.68 7.24 1.97
C LEU A 96 -3.45 8.53 1.71
N ASP A 97 -2.91 9.38 0.83
CA ASP A 97 -3.54 10.65 0.45
C ASP A 97 -4.66 10.47 -0.60
N ILE A 98 -5.63 9.61 -0.28
CA ILE A 98 -6.85 9.33 -1.08
C ILE A 98 -8.08 9.68 -0.25
#